data_AF-A0A349HC25-F1
#
_entry.id   AF-A0A349HC25-F1
#
_cell.length_a   1.000
_cell.length_b   1.000
_cell.length_c   1.000
_cell.angle_alpha   90.00
_cell.angle_beta   90.00
_cell.angle_gamma   90.00
#
_symmetry.space_group_name_H-M   'P 1'
#
loop_
_entity.id
_entity.type
_entity.pdbx_description
1 polymer ?
#
loop_
_entity_poly.entity_id
_entity_poly.type
_entity_poly.pdbx_seq_one_letter_code
_entity_poly.pdbx_strand_id
1 'polypeptide(L)'
;MLRFLLQCVRADFYNPLVQFLVRITNPPLLPLRRIVPGYRGLDLASVVLVIALQLLEVLLVTLVLGKSFSIWSVLLLTLVELLKLLINIYLWSVVIQALLSWFNPDPYHPATRLLTQLTAPLLRPARRWLPPISGVDLSPMLVIVALIFVSLLLQDFVGFWTEVR
;
A
#
# COMPACT_ATOMS: atom_id res chain seq x y z
N MET A 1 -6.96 2.20 1.66
CA MET A 1 -5.57 2.52 1.26
C MET A 1 -5.43 2.53 -0.24
N LEU A 2 -5.84 1.45 -0.92
CA LEU A 2 -5.70 1.33 -2.37
C LEU A 2 -6.33 2.48 -3.18
N ARG A 3 -7.55 2.93 -2.84
CA ARG A 3 -8.16 4.11 -3.47
C ARG A 3 -7.34 5.39 -3.28
N PHE A 4 -6.86 5.63 -2.05
CA PHE A 4 -6.01 6.78 -1.75
C PHE A 4 -4.71 6.73 -2.56
N LEU A 5 -4.07 5.56 -2.64
CA LEU A 5 -2.87 5.37 -3.48
C LEU A 5 -3.14 5.64 -4.96
N LEU A 6 -4.25 5.13 -5.50
CA LEU A 6 -4.66 5.41 -6.88
C LEU A 6 -4.88 6.91 -7.12
N GLN A 7 -5.45 7.63 -6.15
CA GLN A 7 -5.58 9.09 -6.21
C GLN A 7 -4.22 9.80 -6.18
N CYS A 8 -3.31 9.39 -5.29
CA CYS A 8 -1.96 9.96 -5.18
C CYS A 8 -1.15 9.78 -6.47
N VAL A 9 -1.27 8.62 -7.11
CA VAL A 9 -0.61 8.30 -8.37
C VAL A 9 -1.32 8.91 -9.58
N ARG A 10 -2.51 9.52 -9.39
CA ARG A 10 -3.39 10.00 -10.46
C ARG A 10 -3.67 8.89 -11.49
N ALA A 11 -4.01 7.71 -10.98
CA ALA A 11 -4.33 6.56 -11.81
C ALA A 11 -5.53 6.85 -12.71
N ASP A 12 -5.55 6.23 -13.88
CA ASP A 12 -6.61 6.43 -14.87
C ASP A 12 -7.95 5.83 -14.39
N PHE A 13 -8.90 6.69 -14.02
CA PHE A 13 -10.23 6.28 -13.56
C PHE A 13 -11.14 5.74 -14.68
N TYR A 14 -10.75 5.88 -15.95
CA TYR A 14 -11.43 5.19 -17.06
C TYR A 14 -11.05 3.71 -17.14
N ASN A 15 -10.00 3.29 -16.44
CA ASN A 15 -9.57 1.90 -16.44
C ASN A 15 -10.59 1.00 -15.71
N PRO A 16 -11.07 -0.08 -16.34
CA PRO A 16 -12.09 -0.96 -15.75
C PRO A 16 -11.67 -1.56 -14.40
N LEU A 17 -10.37 -1.84 -14.21
CA LEU A 17 -9.87 -2.37 -12.94
C LEU A 17 -9.86 -1.30 -11.84
N VAL A 18 -9.54 -0.04 -12.15
CA VAL A 18 -9.70 1.06 -11.18
C VAL A 18 -11.15 1.21 -10.78
N GLN A 19 -12.06 1.16 -11.75
CA GLN A 19 -13.50 1.27 -11.48
C GLN A 19 -13.99 0.12 -10.60
N PHE A 20 -13.54 -1.11 -10.88
CA PHE A 20 -13.83 -2.28 -10.04
C PHE A 20 -13.34 -2.08 -8.60
N LEU A 21 -12.09 -1.66 -8.42
CA LEU A 21 -11.48 -1.42 -7.11
C LEU A 21 -12.19 -0.28 -6.34
N VAL A 22 -12.51 0.82 -7.03
CA VAL A 22 -13.27 1.94 -6.46
C VAL A 22 -14.69 1.50 -6.10
N ARG A 23 -15.32 0.66 -6.91
CA ARG A 23 -16.67 0.14 -6.66
C ARG A 23 -16.71 -0.79 -5.45
N ILE A 24 -15.70 -1.64 -5.27
CA ILE A 24 -15.58 -2.50 -4.08
C ILE A 24 -15.30 -1.68 -2.82
N THR A 25 -14.47 -0.65 -2.94
CA THR A 25 -14.10 0.19 -1.79
C THR A 25 -15.15 1.24 -1.44
N ASN A 26 -16.09 1.56 -2.33
CA ASN A 26 -17.12 2.60 -2.14
C ASN A 26 -18.12 2.31 -1.01
N PRO A 27 -18.75 1.12 -0.89
CA PRO A 27 -19.78 0.85 0.11
C PRO A 27 -19.39 1.22 1.56
N PRO A 28 -18.21 0.84 2.08
CA PRO A 28 -17.81 1.24 3.43
C PRO A 28 -17.47 2.73 3.55
N LEU A 29 -17.22 3.43 2.44
CA LEU A 29 -16.89 4.86 2.42
C LEU A 29 -18.13 5.76 2.42
N LEU A 30 -19.28 5.30 1.93
CA LEU A 30 -20.50 6.12 1.82
C LEU A 30 -21.02 6.65 3.17
N PRO A 31 -21.07 5.85 4.26
CA PRO A 31 -21.48 6.36 5.56
C PRO A 31 -20.49 7.38 6.10
N LEU A 32 -19.19 7.12 5.93
CA LEU A 32 -18.12 7.96 6.46
C LEU A 32 -18.02 9.32 5.75
N ARG A 33 -18.33 9.35 4.44
CA ARG A 33 -18.40 10.59 3.64
C ARG A 33 -19.50 11.55 4.07
N ARG A 34 -20.50 11.09 4.82
CA ARG A 34 -21.51 11.97 5.41
C ARG A 34 -20.95 12.80 6.56
N ILE A 35 -19.89 12.30 7.21
CA ILE A 35 -19.26 12.93 8.38
C ILE A 35 -18.00 13.69 7.96
N VAL A 36 -17.20 13.11 7.07
CA VAL A 36 -15.91 13.67 6.66
C VAL A 36 -16.00 14.21 5.23
N PRO A 37 -15.95 15.54 5.02
CA PRO A 37 -15.93 16.11 3.68
C PRO A 37 -14.61 15.76 2.95
N GLY A 38 -14.67 15.62 1.62
CA GLY A 38 -13.47 15.48 0.79
C GLY A 38 -12.70 16.80 0.69
N TYR A 39 -11.37 16.75 0.62
CA TYR A 39 -10.53 17.95 0.50
C TYR A 39 -9.64 17.87 -0.75
N ARG A 40 -9.73 18.88 -1.62
CA ARG A 40 -8.88 19.04 -2.83
C ARG A 40 -8.83 17.81 -3.75
N GLY A 41 -9.95 17.10 -3.90
CA GLY A 41 -10.02 15.89 -4.72
C GLY A 41 -9.46 14.62 -4.07
N LEU A 42 -8.92 14.71 -2.85
CA LEU A 42 -8.54 13.56 -2.04
C LEU A 42 -9.72 13.07 -1.20
N ASP A 43 -9.92 11.75 -1.17
CA ASP A 43 -10.96 11.12 -0.38
C ASP A 43 -10.49 10.96 1.08
N LEU A 44 -10.63 12.02 1.88
CA LEU A 44 -10.28 12.00 3.32
C LEU A 44 -11.03 10.90 4.08
N ALA A 45 -12.26 10.58 3.68
CA ALA A 45 -13.00 9.46 4.23
C ALA A 45 -12.27 8.12 4.05
N SER A 46 -11.50 7.95 2.98
CA SER A 46 -10.70 6.75 2.77
C SER A 46 -9.49 6.65 3.69
N VAL A 47 -8.91 7.77 4.10
CA VAL A 47 -7.82 7.80 5.09
C VAL A 47 -8.39 7.48 6.47
N VAL A 48 -9.48 8.14 6.86
CA VAL A 48 -10.16 7.91 8.14
C VAL A 48 -10.62 6.45 8.26
N LEU A 49 -11.22 5.90 7.20
CA LEU A 49 -11.67 4.51 7.20
C LEU A 49 -10.51 3.54 7.46
N VAL A 50 -9.36 3.74 6.81
CA VAL A 50 -8.22 2.83 6.97
C VAL A 50 -7.63 2.96 8.36
N ILE A 51 -7.50 4.18 8.90
CA ILE A 51 -7.05 4.38 10.29
C ILE A 51 -7.99 3.67 11.26
N ALA A 52 -9.30 3.80 11.09
CA ALA A 52 -10.30 3.15 11.93
C ALA A 52 -10.23 1.61 11.82
N LEU A 53 -10.10 1.07 10.61
CA LEU A 53 -9.94 -0.38 10.38
C LEU A 53 -8.65 -0.90 11.00
N GLN A 54 -7.55 -0.18 10.85
CA GLN A 54 -6.27 -0.59 11.41
C GLN A 54 -6.28 -0.55 12.94
N LEU A 55 -6.90 0.47 13.53
CA LEU A 55 -7.07 0.57 14.97
C LEU A 55 -7.93 -0.57 15.50
N LEU A 56 -9.03 -0.88 14.81
CA LEU A 56 -9.89 -2.02 15.14
C LEU A 56 -9.11 -3.34 15.07
N GLU A 57 -8.33 -3.57 14.01
CA GLU A 57 -7.51 -4.76 13.83
C GLU A 57 -6.50 -4.91 14.98
N VAL A 58 -5.76 -3.85 15.30
CA VAL A 58 -4.80 -3.86 16.42
C VAL A 58 -5.53 -4.15 17.73
N LEU A 59 -6.66 -3.50 18.01
CA LEU A 59 -7.45 -3.78 19.21
C LEU A 59 -7.87 -5.25 19.30
N LEU A 60 -8.42 -5.82 18.22
CA LEU A 60 -8.82 -7.23 18.18
C LEU A 60 -7.63 -8.16 18.42
N VAL A 61 -6.48 -7.90 17.80
CA VAL A 61 -5.26 -8.68 18.02
C VAL A 61 -4.82 -8.60 19.49
N THR A 62 -4.82 -7.41 20.09
CA THR A 62 -4.44 -7.25 21.50
C THR A 62 -5.39 -7.95 22.46
N LEU A 63 -6.70 -7.95 22.17
CA LEU A 63 -7.71 -8.67 22.93
C LEU A 63 -7.54 -10.19 22.83
N VAL A 64 -7.32 -10.71 21.61
CA VAL A 64 -7.09 -12.15 21.37
C VAL A 64 -5.82 -12.63 22.06
N LEU A 65 -4.77 -11.81 22.07
CA LEU A 65 -3.51 -12.12 22.76
C LEU A 65 -3.58 -11.93 24.28
N GLY A 66 -4.69 -11.39 24.82
CA GLY A 66 -4.84 -11.10 26.24
C GLY A 66 -3.84 -10.06 26.78
N LYS A 67 -3.20 -9.28 25.90
CA LYS A 67 -2.19 -8.29 26.27
C LYS A 67 -2.84 -6.93 26.52
N SER A 68 -2.60 -6.36 27.69
CA SER A 68 -3.00 -4.98 27.99
C SER A 68 -1.97 -4.01 27.44
N PHE A 69 -2.30 -3.32 26.36
CA PHE A 69 -1.47 -2.27 25.79
C PHE A 69 -1.97 -0.89 26.22
N SER A 70 -1.03 0.03 26.45
CA SER A 70 -1.36 1.44 26.66
C SER A 70 -1.94 2.06 25.38
N ILE A 71 -2.78 3.10 25.52
CA ILE A 71 -3.34 3.87 24.39
C ILE A 71 -2.24 4.30 23.41
N TRP A 72 -1.08 4.74 23.94
CA TRP A 72 0.05 5.21 23.14
C TRP A 72 0.67 4.09 22.31
N SER A 73 0.78 2.89 22.90
CA SER A 73 1.28 1.70 22.21
C SER A 73 0.34 1.30 21.08
N VAL A 74 -0.97 1.31 21.32
CA VAL A 74 -1.97 1.01 20.29
C VAL A 74 -1.89 2.00 19.13
N LEU A 75 -1.76 3.30 19.41
CA LEU A 75 -1.62 4.32 18.37
C LEU A 75 -0.33 4.15 17.55
N LEU A 76 0.81 3.88 18.20
CA LEU A 76 2.07 3.63 17.52
C LEU A 76 2.00 2.37 16.65
N LEU A 77 1.45 1.27 17.18
CA LEU A 77 1.25 0.03 16.43
C LEU A 77 0.34 0.26 15.22
N THR A 78 -0.75 1.00 15.39
CA THR A 78 -1.66 1.36 14.29
C THR A 78 -0.91 2.08 13.18
N LEU A 79 -0.04 3.05 13.52
CA LEU A 79 0.77 3.78 12.54
C LEU A 79 1.75 2.84 11.79
N VAL A 80 2.43 1.96 12.52
CA VAL A 80 3.38 1.03 11.90
C VAL A 80 2.66 0.03 11.00
N GLU A 81 1.51 -0.50 11.41
CA GLU A 81 0.73 -1.41 10.58
C GLU A 81 0.18 -0.72 9.32
N LEU A 82 -0.18 0.56 9.38
CA LEU A 82 -0.52 1.34 8.18
C LEU A 82 0.66 1.43 7.19
N LEU A 83 1.88 1.65 7.71
CA LEU A 83 3.09 1.70 6.89
C LEU A 83 3.41 0.33 6.29
N LYS A 84 3.32 -0.75 7.08
CA LYS A 84 3.47 -2.12 6.61
C LYS A 84 2.47 -2.46 5.51
N LEU A 85 1.20 -2.08 5.67
CA LEU A 85 0.17 -2.28 4.66
C LEU A 85 0.53 -1.54 3.37
N LEU A 86 1.00 -0.29 3.46
CA LEU A 86 1.45 0.47 2.29
C LEU A 86 2.63 -0.23 1.59
N ILE A 87 3.65 -0.66 2.35
CA ILE A 87 4.81 -1.38 1.82
C ILE A 87 4.37 -2.68 1.14
N ASN A 88 3.48 -3.44 1.76
CA ASN A 88 2.95 -4.69 1.19
C ASN A 88 2.22 -4.45 -0.13
N ILE A 89 1.40 -3.40 -0.24
CA ILE A 89 0.73 -3.05 -1.50
C ILE A 89 1.77 -2.79 -2.60
N TYR A 90 2.81 -2.00 -2.31
CA TYR A 90 3.84 -1.71 -3.30
C TYR A 90 4.69 -2.94 -3.63
N LEU A 91 5.06 -3.74 -2.63
CA LEU A 91 5.85 -4.95 -2.82
C LEU A 91 5.13 -5.90 -3.78
N TRP A 92 3.86 -6.21 -3.51
CA TRP A 92 3.08 -7.08 -4.39
C TRP A 92 2.84 -6.46 -5.76
N SER A 93 2.62 -5.14 -5.85
CA SER A 93 2.48 -4.46 -7.15
C SER A 93 3.75 -4.59 -8.00
N VAL A 94 4.92 -4.44 -7.39
CA VAL A 94 6.23 -4.57 -8.07
C VAL A 94 6.50 -6.03 -8.44
N VAL A 95 6.21 -6.99 -7.55
CA VAL A 95 6.33 -8.42 -7.84
C VAL A 95 5.47 -8.81 -9.04
N ILE A 96 4.18 -8.41 -9.05
CA ILE A 96 3.28 -8.72 -10.17
C ILE A 96 3.81 -8.08 -11.45
N GLN A 97 4.30 -6.84 -11.41
CA GLN A 97 4.87 -6.20 -12.59
C GLN A 97 6.16 -6.88 -13.08
N ALA A 98 7.03 -7.33 -12.19
CA ALA A 98 8.23 -8.08 -12.53
C ALA A 98 7.86 -9.40 -13.22
N LEU A 99 6.91 -10.15 -12.66
CA LEU A 99 6.38 -11.38 -13.25
C LEU A 99 5.80 -11.10 -14.65
N LEU A 100 4.96 -10.07 -14.77
CA LEU A 100 4.41 -9.65 -16.05
C LEU A 100 5.52 -9.29 -17.05
N SER A 101 6.58 -8.61 -16.65
CA SER A 101 7.67 -8.25 -17.58
C SER A 101 8.35 -9.44 -18.25
N TRP A 102 8.38 -10.62 -17.59
CA TRP A 102 8.90 -11.85 -18.19
C TRP A 102 7.98 -12.49 -19.22
N PHE A 103 6.66 -12.31 -19.08
CA PHE A 103 5.67 -12.85 -20.02
C PHE A 103 5.36 -11.89 -21.18
N ASN A 104 5.92 -10.67 -21.17
CA ASN A 104 5.73 -9.64 -22.19
C ASN A 104 4.24 -9.38 -22.57
N PRO A 105 3.38 -9.03 -21.60
CA PRO A 105 1.96 -8.81 -21.81
C PRO A 105 1.71 -7.54 -22.62
N ASP A 106 0.54 -7.50 -23.26
CA ASP A 106 0.08 -6.35 -24.03
C ASP A 106 0.14 -5.04 -23.19
N PRO A 107 0.92 -4.02 -23.61
CA PRO A 107 1.00 -2.71 -22.95
C PRO A 107 -0.34 -1.95 -22.90
N TYR A 108 -1.29 -2.32 -23.74
CA TYR A 108 -2.63 -1.72 -23.78
C TYR A 108 -3.60 -2.38 -22.79
N HIS A 109 -3.23 -3.51 -22.20
CA HIS A 109 -4.08 -4.20 -21.23
C HIS A 109 -4.32 -3.33 -19.98
N PRO A 110 -5.57 -3.24 -19.48
CA PRO A 110 -5.88 -2.38 -18.33
C PRO A 110 -5.04 -2.69 -17.10
N ALA A 111 -4.75 -3.97 -16.81
CA ALA A 111 -3.92 -4.35 -15.66
C ALA A 111 -2.47 -3.85 -15.76
N THR A 112 -1.84 -3.97 -16.94
CA THR A 112 -0.44 -3.58 -17.14
C THR A 112 -0.29 -2.06 -17.01
N ARG A 113 -1.25 -1.29 -17.53
CA ARG A 113 -1.29 0.17 -17.37
C ARG A 113 -1.39 0.61 -15.91
N LEU A 114 -2.30 0.00 -15.14
CA LEU A 114 -2.45 0.36 -13.72
C LEU A 114 -1.24 0.00 -12.88
N LEU A 115 -0.71 -1.21 -13.08
CA LEU A 115 0.49 -1.63 -12.36
C LEU A 115 1.64 -0.68 -12.68
N THR A 116 1.84 -0.33 -13.96
CA THR A 116 2.88 0.61 -14.36
C THR A 116 2.70 2.00 -13.74
N GLN A 117 1.47 2.50 -13.64
CA GLN A 117 1.18 3.77 -12.95
C GLN A 117 1.51 3.65 -11.45
N LEU A 118 1.01 2.60 -10.79
CA LEU A 118 1.19 2.37 -9.35
C LEU A 118 2.65 2.22 -8.95
N THR A 119 3.45 1.48 -9.72
CA THR A 119 4.85 1.19 -9.39
C THR A 119 5.83 2.23 -9.93
N ALA A 120 5.45 3.06 -10.91
CA ALA A 120 6.31 4.08 -11.50
C ALA A 120 7.02 4.99 -10.47
N PRO A 121 6.39 5.45 -9.38
CA PRO A 121 7.06 6.25 -8.37
C PRO A 121 8.28 5.56 -7.73
N LEU A 122 8.26 4.23 -7.62
CA LEU A 122 9.35 3.43 -7.06
C LEU A 122 10.34 2.94 -8.12
N LEU A 123 9.83 2.47 -9.27
CA LEU A 123 10.68 1.92 -10.33
C LEU A 123 11.44 3.00 -11.10
N ARG A 124 10.86 4.20 -11.33
CA ARG A 124 11.55 5.28 -12.05
C ARG A 124 12.87 5.69 -11.39
N PRO A 125 12.94 5.95 -10.07
CA PRO A 125 14.21 6.25 -9.43
C PRO A 125 15.14 5.02 -9.42
N ALA A 126 14.61 3.81 -9.20
CA ALA A 126 15.42 2.58 -9.23
C ALA A 126 16.09 2.34 -10.59
N ARG A 127 15.38 2.58 -11.71
CA ARG A 127 15.94 2.50 -13.07
C ARG A 127 17.05 3.50 -13.36
N ARG A 128 17.16 4.59 -12.58
CA ARG A 128 18.28 5.53 -12.69
C ARG A 128 19.55 4.97 -12.05
N TRP A 129 19.41 4.11 -11.03
CA TRP A 129 20.54 3.50 -10.33
C TRP A 129 20.96 2.18 -10.99
N LEU A 130 20.00 1.38 -11.42
CA LEU A 130 20.21 0.13 -12.16
C LEU A 130 19.48 0.20 -13.50
N PRO A 131 20.11 0.77 -14.54
CA PRO A 131 19.54 0.75 -15.89
C PRO A 131 19.39 -0.70 -16.40
N PRO A 132 18.44 -0.95 -17.31
CA PRO A 132 18.20 -2.29 -17.84
C PRO A 132 19.44 -2.84 -18.55
N ILE A 133 19.84 -4.07 -18.21
CA ILE A 133 20.99 -4.74 -18.79
C ILE A 133 20.47 -5.78 -19.78
N SER A 134 20.93 -5.72 -21.04
CA SER A 134 20.54 -6.67 -22.10
C SER A 134 19.01 -6.76 -22.32
N GLY A 135 18.29 -5.65 -22.18
CA GLY A 135 16.83 -5.60 -22.36
C GLY A 135 16.01 -6.14 -21.18
N VAL A 136 16.67 -6.62 -20.11
CA VAL A 136 16.00 -7.08 -18.89
C VAL A 136 16.02 -5.96 -17.85
N ASP A 137 14.86 -5.62 -17.32
CA ASP A 137 14.72 -4.62 -16.26
C ASP A 137 14.94 -5.27 -14.88
N LEU A 138 16.10 -5.00 -14.28
CA LEU A 138 16.45 -5.47 -12.93
C LEU A 138 15.98 -4.50 -11.83
N SER A 139 15.44 -3.33 -12.18
CA SER A 139 14.94 -2.36 -11.20
C SER A 139 13.86 -2.90 -10.25
N PRO A 140 12.97 -3.84 -10.65
CA PRO A 140 12.02 -4.44 -9.71
C PRO A 140 12.70 -5.21 -8.59
N MET A 141 13.81 -5.91 -8.86
CA MET A 141 14.54 -6.64 -7.83
C MET A 141 15.12 -5.71 -6.78
N LEU A 142 15.72 -4.58 -7.22
CA LEU A 142 16.23 -3.56 -6.29
C LEU A 142 15.12 -3.00 -5.40
N VAL A 143 13.96 -2.68 -5.97
CA VAL A 143 12.82 -2.14 -5.21
C VAL A 143 12.26 -3.18 -4.26
N ILE A 144 12.13 -4.44 -4.67
CA ILE A 144 11.66 -5.54 -3.80
C ILE A 144 12.59 -5.69 -2.60
N VAL A 145 13.92 -5.76 -2.83
CA VAL A 145 14.90 -5.88 -1.75
C VAL A 145 14.81 -4.69 -0.79
N ALA A 146 14.72 -3.47 -1.31
CA ALA A 146 14.57 -2.27 -0.49
C ALA A 146 13.28 -2.28 0.34
N LEU A 147 12.15 -2.65 -0.25
CA LEU A 147 10.86 -2.73 0.44
C LEU A 147 10.86 -3.82 1.53
N ILE A 148 11.43 -5.00 1.24
CA ILE A 148 11.59 -6.08 2.23
C ILE A 148 12.47 -5.60 3.38
N PHE A 149 13.61 -4.99 3.08
CA PHE A 149 14.52 -4.47 4.11
C PHE A 149 13.82 -3.46 5.03
N VAL A 150 13.09 -2.49 4.47
CA VAL A 150 12.32 -1.54 5.28
C VAL A 150 11.22 -2.23 6.08
N SER A 151 10.55 -3.23 5.51
CA SER A 151 9.53 -4.02 6.22
C SER A 151 10.11 -4.75 7.43
N LEU A 152 11.29 -5.36 7.28
CA LEU A 152 12.00 -6.03 8.38
C LEU A 152 12.38 -5.03 9.47
N LEU A 153 12.97 -3.89 9.12
CA LEU A 153 13.30 -2.84 10.09
C LEU A 153 12.08 -2.36 10.89
N LEU A 154 10.92 -2.23 10.23
CA LEU A 154 9.68 -1.84 10.91
C LEU A 154 9.16 -2.95 11.84
N GLN A 155 9.32 -4.22 11.46
CA GLN A 155 8.95 -5.36 12.31
C GLN A 155 9.83 -5.45 13.55
N ASP A 156 11.15 -5.32 13.37
CA ASP A 156 12.11 -5.36 14.47
C ASP A 156 11.87 -4.20 15.44
N PHE A 157 11.60 -3.00 14.91
CA PHE A 157 11.23 -1.84 15.71
C PHE A 157 9.98 -2.10 16.56
N VAL A 158 8.93 -2.69 15.97
CA VAL A 158 7.71 -3.06 16.71
C VAL A 158 8.00 -4.12 17.75
N GLY A 159 8.72 -5.18 17.38
CA GLY A 159 9.09 -6.28 18.28
C GLY A 159 9.80 -5.74 19.53
N PHE A 160 10.83 -4.94 19.33
CA PHE A 160 11.55 -4.24 20.40
C PHE A 160 10.59 -3.46 21.32
N TRP A 161 9.70 -2.64 20.76
CA TRP A 161 8.74 -1.87 21.58
C TRP A 161 7.71 -2.73 22.33
N THR A 162 7.36 -3.89 21.80
CA THR A 162 6.37 -4.80 22.40
C THR A 162 6.94 -5.78 23.41
N GLU A 163 8.25 -6.09 23.33
CA GLU A 163 8.95 -6.99 24.28
C GLU A 163 9.59 -6.23 25.45
N VAL A 164 9.86 -4.93 25.30
CA VAL A 164 10.44 -4.07 26.35
C VAL A 164 9.42 -3.70 27.46
N ARG A 165 8.22 -4.31 27.48
CA ARG A 165 7.22 -4.21 28.55
C ARG A 165 6.64 -5.57 28.89
#